data_AF-A0A9W2Z4W7-F1
#
_entry.id   AF-A0A9W2Z4W7-F1
#
_cell.length_a   1.000
_cell.length_b   1.000
_cell.length_c   1.000
_cell.angle_alpha   90.00
_cell.angle_beta   90.00
_cell.angle_gamma   90.00
#
_symmetry.space_group_name_H-M   'P 1'
#
loop_
_entity.id
_entity.type
_entity.pdbx_description
1 polymer ?
#
loop_
_entity_poly.entity_id
_entity_poly.type
_entity_poly.pdbx_seq_one_letter_code
_entity_poly.pdbx_strand_id
1 'polypeptide(L)'
;MTYYFYQTDRQTKMSLKKYPSCSIFRLLGFFFMGFLAALVFSGVIPNYSEDDWLSNPLYYLICRWCSKLLYVCGAILGVYLVANIGEIRCSLRQPFMGCLFSLPWVFIGDGNVTMAPLLAGLSTKFKGLQWQQVEHVSKDDKTKFIFDITGYCLASITWIFLIFIGLYFNATVVVDDERIPLRLALSNFLKSDVWIRTKDSLYQLYKIYSHAGWKRMYSDAKHLFDLSGEGNAYRLLELSKSASQKEINKQCRILSRQYHPDRQKDQEEKVKAQEKFIEIQKACNTLSTERSRRAKSSSRSEDKNTRMKSDPFRKRTDL
;
A
#
# COMPACT_ATOMS: atom_id res chain seq x y z
N MET A 1 -27.94 21.63 18.98
CA MET A 1 -28.56 20.64 19.89
C MET A 1 -27.64 19.44 20.14
N THR A 2 -27.09 18.83 19.09
CA THR A 2 -26.15 17.68 19.16
C THR A 2 -24.91 17.91 20.03
N TYR A 3 -24.28 19.09 19.97
CA TYR A 3 -23.09 19.39 20.77
C TYR A 3 -23.35 19.41 22.28
N TYR A 4 -24.46 20.02 22.70
CA TYR A 4 -24.83 20.08 24.12
C TYR A 4 -25.17 18.71 24.68
N PHE A 5 -25.92 17.90 23.92
CA PHE A 5 -26.23 16.51 24.30
C PHE A 5 -24.96 15.66 24.44
N TYR A 6 -24.00 15.84 23.54
CA TYR A 6 -22.71 15.15 23.61
C TYR A 6 -21.92 15.54 24.86
N GLN A 7 -21.91 16.82 25.25
CA GLN A 7 -21.23 17.27 26.46
C GLN A 7 -21.87 16.74 27.74
N THR A 8 -23.20 16.72 27.84
CA THR A 8 -23.91 16.23 29.04
C THR A 8 -23.74 14.72 29.22
N ASP A 9 -23.84 13.93 28.14
CA ASP A 9 -23.58 12.49 28.15
C ASP A 9 -22.13 12.19 28.62
N ARG A 10 -21.16 12.98 28.14
CA ARG A 10 -19.76 12.85 28.55
C ARG A 10 -19.55 13.15 30.05
N GLN A 11 -20.09 14.25 30.56
CA GLN A 11 -19.97 14.60 31.99
C GLN A 11 -20.56 13.50 32.88
N THR A 12 -21.67 12.91 32.44
CA THR A 12 -22.31 11.77 33.11
C THR A 12 -21.39 10.54 33.11
N LYS A 13 -20.69 10.26 32.01
CA LYS A 13 -19.71 9.15 31.96
C LYS A 13 -18.51 9.38 32.87
N MET A 14 -18.03 10.62 32.97
CA MET A 14 -16.89 10.98 33.83
C MET A 14 -17.24 10.89 35.31
N SER A 15 -18.48 11.20 35.71
CA SER A 15 -18.93 11.04 37.10
C SER A 15 -19.14 9.57 37.48
N LEU A 16 -19.62 8.74 36.55
CA LEU A 16 -19.87 7.31 36.80
C LEU A 16 -18.59 6.47 36.88
N LYS A 17 -17.52 6.82 36.14
CA LYS A 17 -16.29 6.03 36.06
C LYS A 17 -15.04 6.88 36.20
N LYS A 18 -14.24 6.59 37.23
CA LYS A 18 -12.93 7.21 37.48
C LYS A 18 -11.93 7.00 36.32
N TYR A 19 -11.97 5.84 35.67
CA TYR A 19 -11.13 5.53 34.51
C TYR A 19 -11.98 5.19 33.28
N PRO A 20 -11.61 5.68 32.09
CA PRO A 20 -12.35 5.39 30.86
C PRO A 20 -12.14 3.93 30.43
N SER A 21 -13.18 3.31 29.90
CA SER A 21 -13.09 1.97 29.30
C SER A 21 -12.52 2.04 27.88
N CYS A 22 -11.59 1.13 27.56
CA CYS A 22 -11.06 1.00 26.20
C CYS A 22 -11.97 0.11 25.34
N SER A 23 -12.46 0.64 24.21
CA SER A 23 -13.16 -0.15 23.21
C SER A 23 -12.21 -1.13 22.50
N ILE A 24 -12.73 -2.28 22.06
CA ILE A 24 -11.96 -3.27 21.29
C ILE A 24 -11.36 -2.65 20.00
N PHE A 25 -12.10 -1.76 19.34
CA PHE A 25 -11.63 -1.05 18.15
C PHE A 25 -10.43 -0.15 18.45
N ARG A 26 -10.41 0.48 19.62
CA ARG A 26 -9.30 1.32 20.05
C ARG A 26 -8.07 0.47 20.39
N LEU A 27 -8.27 -0.69 21.02
CA LEU A 27 -7.20 -1.65 21.27
C LEU A 27 -6.59 -2.20 19.97
N LEU A 28 -7.42 -2.54 18.98
CA LEU A 28 -6.94 -2.91 17.65
C LEU A 28 -6.19 -1.74 16.99
N GLY A 29 -6.69 -0.51 17.13
CA GLY A 29 -6.02 0.70 16.68
C GLY A 29 -4.62 0.88 17.29
N PHE A 30 -4.45 0.60 18.59
CA PHE A 30 -3.12 0.62 19.24
C PHE A 30 -2.16 -0.34 18.54
N PHE A 31 -2.61 -1.57 18.30
CA PHE A 31 -1.78 -2.58 17.63
C PHE A 31 -1.43 -2.19 16.20
N PHE A 32 -2.43 -1.83 15.38
CA PHE A 32 -2.21 -1.50 13.97
C PHE A 32 -1.35 -0.26 13.79
N MET A 33 -1.65 0.84 14.48
CA MET A 33 -0.90 2.08 14.33
C MET A 33 0.49 1.96 14.94
N GLY A 34 0.61 1.28 16.09
CA GLY A 34 1.90 0.94 16.69
C GLY A 34 2.77 0.12 15.74
N PHE A 35 2.20 -0.91 15.11
CA PHE A 35 2.92 -1.75 14.15
C PHE A 35 3.33 -0.99 12.89
N LEU A 36 2.41 -0.22 12.28
CA LEU A 36 2.72 0.59 11.09
C LEU A 36 3.83 1.61 11.38
N ALA A 37 3.75 2.33 12.49
CA ALA A 37 4.78 3.30 12.88
C ALA A 37 6.13 2.65 13.19
N ALA A 38 6.12 1.49 13.84
CA ALA A 38 7.33 0.73 14.08
C ALA A 38 8.01 0.29 12.77
N LEU A 39 7.23 -0.19 11.79
CA LEU A 39 7.74 -0.56 10.46
C LEU A 39 8.34 0.65 9.73
N VAL A 40 7.62 1.78 9.66
CA VAL A 40 8.11 2.99 8.98
C VAL A 40 9.42 3.47 9.61
N PHE A 41 9.49 3.53 10.94
CA PHE A 41 10.70 4.00 11.64
C PHE A 41 11.88 3.05 11.47
N SER A 42 11.66 1.74 11.59
CA SER A 42 12.72 0.74 11.39
C SER A 42 13.22 0.71 9.94
N GLY A 43 12.33 0.98 8.99
CA GLY A 43 12.62 1.02 7.56
C GLY A 43 13.36 2.27 7.11
N VAL A 44 13.54 3.29 7.95
CA VAL A 44 14.40 4.46 7.61
C VAL A 44 15.87 4.04 7.50
N ILE A 45 16.27 3.00 8.23
CA ILE A 45 17.63 2.50 8.21
C ILE A 45 17.86 1.64 6.97
N PRO A 46 18.99 1.82 6.27
CA PRO A 46 19.34 0.98 5.12
C PRO A 46 19.41 -0.49 5.51
N ASN A 47 18.92 -1.36 4.61
CA ASN A 47 19.10 -2.80 4.72
C ASN A 47 20.59 -3.12 4.80
N TYR A 48 20.92 -3.98 5.75
CA TYR A 48 22.23 -4.56 5.96
C TYR A 48 22.17 -6.04 5.56
N SER A 49 23.08 -6.50 4.71
CA SER A 49 23.21 -7.92 4.32
C SER A 49 24.03 -8.68 5.36
N GLU A 50 23.89 -10.01 5.38
CA GLU A 50 24.82 -10.86 6.12
C GLU A 50 26.26 -10.72 5.57
N ASP A 51 26.41 -10.35 4.29
CA ASP A 51 27.71 -10.07 3.69
C ASP A 51 28.39 -8.83 4.29
N ASP A 52 27.61 -7.87 4.81
CA ASP A 52 28.13 -6.66 5.45
C ASP A 52 28.78 -6.96 6.80
N TRP A 53 28.42 -8.07 7.44
CA TRP A 53 29.08 -8.54 8.66
C TRP A 53 30.56 -8.87 8.41
N LEU A 54 30.86 -9.48 7.26
CA LEU A 54 32.22 -9.88 6.91
C LEU A 54 33.08 -8.68 6.49
N SER A 55 32.49 -7.67 5.84
CA SER A 55 33.21 -6.49 5.39
C SER A 55 33.39 -5.45 6.50
N ASN A 56 32.32 -5.11 7.22
CA ASN A 56 32.29 -4.05 8.24
C ASN A 56 31.37 -4.44 9.41
N PRO A 57 31.85 -5.24 10.38
CA PRO A 57 31.06 -5.71 11.51
C PRO A 57 30.41 -4.60 12.33
N LEU A 58 31.12 -3.48 12.51
CA LEU A 58 30.62 -2.32 13.27
C LEU A 58 29.41 -1.66 12.59
N TYR A 59 29.45 -1.52 11.26
CA TYR A 59 28.34 -0.95 10.50
C TYR A 59 27.09 -1.82 10.61
N TYR A 60 27.25 -3.13 10.41
CA TYR A 60 26.18 -4.11 10.56
C TYR A 60 25.52 -4.04 11.95
N LEU A 61 26.33 -4.01 13.02
CA LEU A 61 25.81 -3.89 14.37
C LEU A 61 25.07 -2.56 14.56
N ILE A 62 25.69 -1.43 14.22
CA ILE A 62 25.05 -0.12 14.40
C ILE A 62 23.71 -0.07 13.68
N CYS A 63 23.63 -0.48 12.42
CA CYS A 63 22.39 -0.51 11.66
C CYS A 63 21.35 -1.46 12.29
N ARG A 64 21.76 -2.66 12.72
CA ARG A 64 20.86 -3.63 13.36
C ARG A 64 20.28 -3.11 14.68
N TRP A 65 21.12 -2.59 15.56
CA TRP A 65 20.71 -2.07 16.87
C TRP A 65 19.88 -0.80 16.71
N CYS A 66 20.28 0.13 15.84
CA CYS A 66 19.50 1.35 15.58
C CYS A 66 18.13 1.02 14.95
N SER A 67 18.03 0.04 14.05
CA SER A 67 16.76 -0.38 13.44
C SER A 67 15.80 -0.92 14.49
N LYS A 68 16.28 -1.78 15.39
CA LYS A 68 15.47 -2.30 16.51
C LYS A 68 15.07 -1.21 17.51
N LEU A 69 15.95 -0.24 17.79
CA LEU A 69 15.62 0.89 18.67
C LEU A 69 14.56 1.81 18.06
N LEU A 70 14.71 2.16 16.78
CA LEU A 70 13.72 2.95 16.04
C LEU A 70 12.39 2.23 15.92
N TYR A 71 12.39 0.90 15.74
CA TYR A 71 11.19 0.07 15.78
C TYR A 71 10.40 0.29 17.08
N VAL A 72 11.08 0.19 18.23
CA VAL A 72 10.49 0.38 19.56
C VAL A 72 9.95 1.81 19.73
N CYS A 73 10.71 2.82 19.30
CA CYS A 73 10.27 4.22 19.32
C CYS A 73 9.01 4.43 18.46
N GLY A 74 8.96 3.85 17.26
CA GLY A 74 7.79 3.89 16.38
C GLY A 74 6.57 3.24 17.02
N ALA A 75 6.72 2.08 17.67
CA ALA A 75 5.65 1.41 18.39
C ALA A 75 5.07 2.28 19.53
N ILE A 76 5.94 2.91 20.32
CA ILE A 76 5.55 3.82 21.42
C ILE A 76 4.73 4.99 20.86
N LEU A 77 5.24 5.66 19.81
CA LEU A 77 4.60 6.81 19.19
C LEU A 77 3.25 6.44 18.54
N GLY A 78 3.18 5.31 17.83
CA GLY A 78 1.94 4.86 17.19
C GLY A 78 0.84 4.54 18.20
N VAL A 79 1.18 3.86 19.30
CA VAL A 79 0.22 3.60 20.39
C VAL A 79 -0.19 4.90 21.08
N TYR A 80 0.77 5.80 21.36
CA TYR A 80 0.51 7.09 21.99
C TYR A 80 -0.43 7.98 21.16
N LEU A 81 -0.26 8.00 19.83
CA LEU A 81 -1.10 8.79 18.93
C LEU A 81 -2.55 8.34 19.04
N VAL A 82 -2.80 7.03 18.94
CA VAL A 82 -4.17 6.48 19.05
C VAL A 82 -4.74 6.63 20.46
N ALA A 83 -3.90 6.58 21.49
CA ALA A 83 -4.34 6.71 22.89
C ALA A 83 -4.88 8.10 23.21
N ASN A 84 -4.37 9.13 22.54
CA ASN A 84 -4.79 10.53 22.69
C ASN A 84 -5.89 10.96 21.71
N ILE A 85 -6.54 10.03 21.02
CA ILE A 85 -7.67 10.36 20.15
C ILE A 85 -8.95 10.55 20.99
N GLY A 86 -9.56 11.72 20.83
CA GLY A 86 -10.89 12.04 21.35
C GLY A 86 -10.86 12.52 22.80
N GLU A 87 -11.60 11.86 23.68
CA GLU A 87 -11.88 12.33 25.05
C GLU A 87 -10.93 11.77 26.11
N ILE A 88 -9.98 10.95 25.68
CA ILE A 88 -9.06 10.21 26.53
C ILE A 88 -7.66 10.74 26.28
N ARG A 89 -6.90 10.91 27.36
CA ARG A 89 -5.49 11.24 27.35
C ARG A 89 -4.68 10.08 27.92
N CYS A 90 -3.51 9.86 27.35
CA CYS A 90 -2.51 8.93 27.86
C CYS A 90 -1.14 9.60 27.86
N SER A 91 -0.35 9.34 28.91
CA SER A 91 1.06 9.74 28.95
C SER A 91 1.93 8.75 28.18
N LEU A 92 3.08 9.21 27.66
CA LEU A 92 4.06 8.36 26.96
C LEU A 92 4.68 7.27 27.86
N ARG A 93 4.59 7.41 29.19
CA ARG A 93 5.20 6.49 30.15
C ARG A 93 4.64 5.07 30.04
N GLN A 94 3.35 4.93 29.81
CA GLN A 94 2.69 3.61 29.83
C GLN A 94 3.00 2.77 28.57
N PRO A 95 2.93 3.34 27.35
CA PRO A 95 3.45 2.68 26.16
C PRO A 95 4.94 2.34 26.30
N PHE A 96 5.75 3.25 26.85
CA PHE A 96 7.18 3.01 27.09
C PHE A 96 7.43 1.80 28.00
N MET A 97 6.74 1.71 29.13
CA MET A 97 6.86 0.55 30.02
C MET A 97 6.47 -0.76 29.32
N GLY A 98 5.40 -0.75 28.51
CA GLY A 98 5.00 -1.94 27.75
C GLY A 98 6.06 -2.37 26.73
N CYS A 99 6.65 -1.40 26.01
CA CYS A 99 7.75 -1.65 25.10
C CYS A 99 9.03 -2.13 25.81
N LEU A 100 9.33 -1.62 27.02
CA LEU A 100 10.47 -2.06 27.82
C LEU A 100 10.38 -3.57 28.12
N PHE A 101 9.19 -4.07 28.46
CA PHE A 101 8.96 -5.51 28.66
C PHE A 101 9.07 -6.33 27.36
N SER A 102 8.88 -5.71 26.20
CA SER A 102 8.98 -6.40 24.90
C SER A 102 10.42 -6.54 24.37
N LEU A 103 11.39 -5.81 24.94
CA LEU A 103 12.76 -5.77 24.43
C LEU A 103 13.43 -7.15 24.29
N PRO A 104 13.29 -8.10 25.24
CA PRO A 104 13.89 -9.43 25.05
C PRO A 104 13.46 -10.10 23.75
N TRP A 105 12.18 -9.98 23.37
CA TRP A 105 11.67 -10.55 22.12
C TRP A 105 12.18 -9.84 20.88
N VAL A 106 12.25 -8.51 20.91
CA VAL A 106 12.71 -7.69 19.77
C VAL A 106 14.19 -7.92 19.49
N PHE A 107 15.01 -8.05 20.54
CA PHE A 107 16.46 -8.17 20.39
C PHE A 107 16.92 -9.60 20.12
N ILE A 108 16.31 -10.59 20.75
CA ILE A 108 16.73 -12.00 20.65
C ILE A 108 16.12 -12.69 19.41
N GLY A 109 14.89 -12.36 19.02
CA GLY A 109 14.19 -13.03 17.93
C GLY A 109 13.89 -12.10 16.77
N ASP A 110 14.52 -12.33 15.61
CA ASP A 110 14.30 -11.50 14.41
C ASP A 110 12.86 -11.66 13.82
N GLY A 111 12.10 -12.67 14.25
CA GLY A 111 10.71 -12.89 13.84
C GLY A 111 9.62 -12.24 14.71
N ASN A 112 9.95 -11.70 15.88
CA ASN A 112 8.96 -11.29 16.90
C ASN A 112 8.62 -9.80 16.89
N VAL A 113 8.47 -9.21 15.70
CA VAL A 113 8.16 -7.78 15.53
C VAL A 113 6.85 -7.39 16.21
N THR A 114 5.83 -8.24 16.22
CA THR A 114 4.49 -7.90 16.74
C THR A 114 4.41 -7.68 18.26
N MET A 115 5.41 -8.12 19.03
CA MET A 115 5.34 -8.11 20.49
C MET A 115 5.40 -6.70 21.09
N ALA A 116 6.17 -5.78 20.49
CA ALA A 116 6.32 -4.43 21.04
C ALA A 116 5.01 -3.61 20.96
N PRO A 117 4.34 -3.50 19.80
CA PRO A 117 3.04 -2.81 19.73
C PRO A 117 1.97 -3.46 20.62
N LEU A 118 1.98 -4.79 20.74
CA LEU A 118 1.02 -5.53 21.56
C LEU A 118 1.18 -5.21 23.04
N LEU A 119 2.39 -5.33 23.59
CA LEU A 119 2.65 -5.07 25.01
C LEU A 119 2.50 -3.59 25.36
N ALA A 120 2.90 -2.68 24.46
CA ALA A 120 2.64 -1.25 24.62
C ALA A 120 1.13 -0.93 24.68
N GLY A 121 0.34 -1.54 23.79
CA GLY A 121 -1.12 -1.38 23.77
C GLY A 121 -1.81 -1.95 25.02
N LEU A 122 -1.38 -3.13 25.50
CA LEU A 122 -1.91 -3.73 26.73
C LEU A 122 -1.56 -2.90 27.97
N SER A 123 -0.32 -2.48 28.11
CA SER A 123 0.12 -1.60 29.22
C SER A 123 -0.72 -0.31 29.27
N THR A 124 -0.91 0.30 28.10
CA THR A 124 -1.71 1.52 27.95
C THR A 124 -3.18 1.29 28.32
N LYS A 125 -3.77 0.17 27.89
CA LYS A 125 -5.15 -0.20 28.25
C LYS A 125 -5.33 -0.35 29.76
N PHE A 126 -4.41 -1.01 30.45
CA PHE A 126 -4.58 -1.35 31.87
C PHE A 126 -4.35 -0.16 32.82
N LYS A 127 -3.41 0.74 32.51
CA LYS A 127 -3.00 1.80 33.45
C LYS A 127 -2.84 3.20 32.85
N GLY A 128 -2.96 3.36 31.53
CA GLY A 128 -2.61 4.60 30.85
C GLY A 128 -3.75 5.53 30.48
N LEU A 129 -4.99 5.06 30.48
CA LEU A 129 -6.11 5.86 30.00
C LEU A 129 -6.67 6.75 31.11
N GLN A 130 -6.71 8.05 30.86
CA GLN A 130 -7.27 9.06 31.74
C GLN A 130 -8.24 9.95 30.97
N TRP A 131 -9.25 10.50 31.64
CA TRP A 131 -10.15 11.46 31.02
C TRP A 131 -9.42 12.76 30.70
N GLN A 132 -9.58 13.26 29.47
CA GLN A 132 -9.07 14.57 29.08
C GLN A 132 -10.07 15.65 29.50
N GLN A 133 -9.58 16.72 30.13
CA GLN A 133 -10.36 17.94 30.33
C GLN A 133 -10.32 18.76 29.04
N VAL A 134 -11.48 19.15 28.53
CA VAL A 134 -11.58 19.97 27.32
C VAL A 134 -11.30 21.42 27.71
N GLU A 135 -10.28 22.02 27.09
CA GLU A 135 -10.08 23.45 27.16
C GLU A 135 -11.19 24.14 26.35
N HIS A 136 -11.84 25.14 26.95
CA HIS A 136 -12.82 25.96 26.25
C HIS A 136 -12.09 26.81 25.20
N VAL A 137 -11.97 26.29 23.99
CA VAL A 137 -11.44 27.06 22.85
C VAL A 137 -12.44 28.17 22.55
N SER A 138 -12.01 29.42 22.69
CA SER A 138 -12.79 30.58 22.26
C SER A 138 -13.07 30.46 20.76
N LYS A 139 -14.31 30.71 20.34
CA LYS A 139 -14.75 30.52 18.95
C LYS A 139 -14.04 31.42 17.92
N ASP A 140 -13.22 32.38 18.36
CA ASP A 140 -12.66 33.43 17.51
C ASP A 140 -11.15 33.30 17.23
N ASP A 141 -10.50 32.22 17.69
CA ASP A 141 -9.07 32.01 17.45
C ASP A 141 -8.80 31.39 16.07
N LYS A 142 -9.12 32.12 14.99
CA LYS A 142 -8.75 31.74 13.60
C LYS A 142 -7.26 31.37 13.48
N THR A 143 -6.40 32.03 14.26
CA THR A 143 -4.95 31.78 14.33
C THR A 143 -4.62 30.36 14.83
N LYS A 144 -5.35 29.85 15.85
CA LYS A 144 -5.13 28.47 16.34
C LYS A 144 -5.55 27.44 15.30
N PHE A 145 -6.68 27.68 14.61
CA PHE A 145 -7.13 26.79 13.54
C PHE A 145 -6.11 26.68 12.40
N ILE A 146 -5.55 27.82 11.96
CA ILE A 146 -4.50 27.83 10.92
C ILE A 146 -3.23 27.12 11.42
N PHE A 147 -2.84 27.36 12.67
CA PHE A 147 -1.67 26.71 13.27
C PHE A 147 -1.84 25.19 13.35
N ASP A 148 -3.00 24.70 13.79
CA ASP A 148 -3.31 23.28 13.87
C ASP A 148 -3.28 22.62 12.48
N ILE A 149 -3.93 23.23 11.48
CA ILE A 149 -3.91 22.73 10.09
C ILE A 149 -2.48 22.66 9.57
N THR A 150 -1.69 23.72 9.80
CA THR A 150 -0.30 23.76 9.35
C THR A 150 0.51 22.65 10.02
N GLY A 151 0.30 22.42 11.32
CA GLY A 151 0.90 21.31 12.06
C GLY A 151 0.54 19.94 11.47
N TYR A 152 -0.74 19.69 11.17
CA TYR A 152 -1.18 18.44 10.56
C TYR A 152 -0.61 18.24 9.15
N CYS A 153 -0.53 19.30 8.34
CA CYS A 153 0.08 19.26 7.02
C CYS A 153 1.57 18.90 7.12
N LEU A 154 2.31 19.56 8.00
CA LEU A 154 3.74 19.29 8.20
C LEU A 154 3.99 17.86 8.70
N ALA A 155 3.17 17.39 9.65
CA ALA A 155 3.24 16.01 10.15
C ALA A 155 2.95 14.99 9.04
N SER A 156 1.95 15.26 8.19
CA SER A 156 1.57 14.40 7.06
C SER A 156 2.68 14.35 6.00
N ILE A 157 3.29 15.49 5.67
CA ILE A 157 4.43 15.56 4.73
C ILE A 157 5.61 14.78 5.29
N THR A 158 5.94 14.99 6.58
CA THR A 158 7.02 14.28 7.25
C THR A 158 6.79 12.77 7.23
N TRP A 159 5.56 12.33 7.49
CA TRP A 159 5.19 10.91 7.45
C TRP A 159 5.37 10.28 6.07
N ILE A 160 4.88 10.95 5.02
CA ILE A 160 5.05 10.50 3.63
C ILE A 160 6.54 10.46 3.26
N PHE A 161 7.31 11.45 3.70
CA PHE A 161 8.74 11.50 3.46
C PHE A 161 9.50 10.34 4.13
N LEU A 162 9.14 9.98 5.37
CA LEU A 162 9.71 8.81 6.05
C LEU A 162 9.41 7.50 5.32
N ILE A 163 8.17 7.34 4.84
CA ILE A 163 7.80 6.18 4.02
C ILE A 163 8.62 6.16 2.72
N PHE A 164 8.75 7.30 2.04
CA PHE A 164 9.53 7.41 0.82
C PHE A 164 11.00 7.05 1.05
N ILE A 165 11.63 7.58 2.11
CA ILE A 165 13.01 7.23 2.49
C ILE A 165 13.15 5.73 2.71
N GLY A 166 12.23 5.13 3.46
CA GLY A 166 12.32 3.70 3.75
C GLY A 166 12.17 2.84 2.50
N LEU A 167 11.27 3.21 1.60
CA LEU A 167 11.15 2.55 0.30
C LEU A 167 12.40 2.77 -0.56
N TYR A 168 12.95 3.98 -0.59
CA TYR A 168 14.11 4.31 -1.40
C TYR A 168 15.35 3.47 -1.02
N PHE A 169 15.58 3.25 0.27
CA PHE A 169 16.72 2.45 0.74
C PHE A 169 16.47 0.94 0.72
N ASN A 170 15.26 0.49 1.04
CA ASN A 170 14.99 -0.94 1.31
C ASN A 170 14.21 -1.66 0.20
N ALA A 171 13.54 -0.94 -0.69
CA ALA A 171 12.82 -1.59 -1.79
C ALA A 171 13.80 -2.11 -2.84
N THR A 172 13.54 -3.33 -3.30
CA THR A 172 14.24 -3.97 -4.42
C THR A 172 13.21 -4.34 -5.48
N VAL A 173 13.59 -4.14 -6.74
CA VAL A 173 12.78 -4.49 -7.90
C VAL A 173 13.48 -5.63 -8.61
N VAL A 174 12.72 -6.66 -8.98
CA VAL A 174 13.23 -7.79 -9.76
C VAL A 174 13.02 -7.46 -11.23
N VAL A 175 14.12 -7.32 -11.98
CA VAL A 175 14.12 -7.12 -13.43
C VAL A 175 14.99 -8.22 -14.00
N ASP A 176 14.43 -9.04 -14.89
CA ASP A 176 15.17 -10.13 -15.57
C ASP A 176 15.91 -11.07 -14.59
N ASP A 177 15.22 -11.47 -13.51
CA ASP A 177 15.72 -12.31 -12.41
C ASP A 177 16.85 -11.70 -11.54
N GLU A 178 17.27 -10.47 -11.82
CA GLU A 178 18.20 -9.72 -10.98
C GLU A 178 17.49 -8.80 -9.99
N ARG A 179 17.92 -8.81 -8.72
CA ARG A 179 17.40 -7.92 -7.66
C ARG A 179 18.15 -6.61 -7.66
N ILE A 180 17.56 -5.59 -8.26
CA ILE A 180 18.14 -4.24 -8.34
C ILE A 180 17.50 -3.36 -7.25
N PRO A 181 18.29 -2.61 -6.47
CA PRO A 181 17.73 -1.69 -5.49
C PRO A 181 16.93 -0.57 -6.17
N LEU A 182 15.80 -0.18 -5.57
CA LEU A 182 14.87 0.80 -6.14
C LEU A 182 15.55 2.13 -6.47
N ARG A 183 16.46 2.61 -5.62
CA ARG A 183 17.25 3.83 -5.87
C ARG A 183 18.00 3.79 -7.21
N LEU A 184 18.58 2.65 -7.55
CA LEU A 184 19.38 2.49 -8.77
C LEU A 184 18.45 2.37 -9.97
N ALA A 185 17.42 1.53 -9.86
CA ALA A 185 16.38 1.38 -10.88
C ALA A 185 15.71 2.73 -11.22
N LEU A 186 15.36 3.52 -10.21
CA LEU A 186 14.75 4.83 -10.37
C LEU A 186 15.71 5.83 -11.04
N SER A 187 16.97 5.86 -10.61
CA SER A 187 17.97 6.73 -11.22
C SER A 187 18.24 6.39 -12.69
N ASN A 188 18.28 5.10 -13.03
CA ASN A 188 18.45 4.63 -14.41
C ASN A 188 17.21 4.92 -15.25
N PHE A 189 16.02 4.71 -14.69
CA PHE A 189 14.76 5.07 -15.33
C PHE A 189 14.69 6.56 -15.66
N LEU A 190 14.98 7.44 -14.70
CA LEU A 190 14.94 8.89 -14.89
C LEU A 190 15.95 9.41 -15.93
N LYS A 191 17.06 8.70 -16.16
CA LYS A 191 18.05 9.02 -17.18
C LYS A 191 17.72 8.43 -18.56
N SER A 192 16.93 7.36 -18.60
CA SER A 192 16.59 6.66 -19.84
C SER A 192 15.61 7.45 -20.73
N ASP A 193 15.61 7.14 -22.03
CA ASP A 193 14.65 7.68 -23.00
C ASP A 193 13.19 7.36 -22.64
N VAL A 194 12.97 6.36 -21.80
CA VAL A 194 11.64 6.00 -21.28
C VAL A 194 11.05 7.12 -20.44
N TRP A 195 11.87 7.86 -19.68
CA TRP A 195 11.40 8.99 -18.88
C TRP A 195 10.90 10.15 -19.74
N ILE A 196 11.56 10.40 -20.87
CA ILE A 196 11.15 11.43 -21.83
C ILE A 196 9.75 11.08 -22.38
N ARG A 197 9.57 9.83 -22.86
CA ARG A 197 8.25 9.34 -23.33
C ARG A 197 7.17 9.41 -22.25
N THR A 198 7.55 9.13 -21.01
CA THR A 198 6.64 9.20 -19.86
C THR A 198 6.21 10.64 -19.59
N LYS A 199 7.14 11.60 -19.62
CA LYS A 199 6.84 13.03 -19.49
C LYS A 199 5.92 13.52 -20.60
N ASP A 200 6.19 13.14 -21.84
CA ASP A 200 5.34 13.52 -22.98
C ASP A 200 3.92 12.98 -22.81
N SER A 201 3.78 11.72 -22.38
CA SER A 201 2.48 11.11 -22.09
C SER A 201 1.73 11.83 -20.97
N LEU A 202 2.43 12.24 -19.91
CA LEU A 202 1.86 13.02 -18.81
C LEU A 202 1.44 14.43 -19.27
N TYR A 203 2.23 15.07 -20.13
CA TYR A 203 1.90 16.37 -20.69
C TYR A 203 0.64 16.29 -21.58
N GLN A 204 0.51 15.25 -22.39
CA GLN A 204 -0.71 15.00 -23.15
C GLN A 204 -1.92 14.79 -22.24
N LEU A 205 -1.73 14.03 -21.15
CA LEU A 205 -2.80 13.80 -20.18
C LEU A 205 -3.22 15.09 -19.47
N TYR A 206 -2.26 15.94 -19.10
CA TYR A 206 -2.52 17.26 -18.53
C TYR A 206 -3.28 18.17 -19.51
N LYS A 207 -2.92 18.16 -20.80
CA LYS A 207 -3.63 18.92 -21.83
C LYS A 207 -5.08 18.43 -22.01
N ILE A 208 -5.32 17.13 -21.92
CA ILE A 208 -6.68 16.56 -21.94
C ILE A 208 -7.45 16.99 -20.69
N TYR A 209 -6.80 17.00 -19.51
CA TYR A 209 -7.41 17.48 -18.28
C TYR A 209 -7.90 18.92 -18.39
N SER A 210 -7.06 19.82 -18.92
CA SER A 210 -7.39 21.25 -19.05
C SER A 210 -8.52 21.53 -20.03
N HIS A 211 -8.67 20.73 -21.09
CA HIS A 211 -9.66 21.00 -22.15
C HIS A 211 -10.93 20.12 -22.09
N ALA A 212 -10.85 18.91 -21.55
CA ALA A 212 -11.91 17.91 -21.64
C ALA A 212 -12.42 17.41 -20.27
N GLY A 213 -11.83 17.88 -19.18
CA GLY A 213 -12.20 17.58 -17.80
C GLY A 213 -11.77 16.18 -17.32
N TRP A 214 -11.87 15.96 -16.01
CA TRP A 214 -11.36 14.77 -15.29
C TRP A 214 -11.86 13.44 -15.86
N LYS A 215 -13.12 13.36 -16.31
CA LYS A 215 -13.75 12.10 -16.72
C LYS A 215 -13.12 11.49 -17.99
N ARG A 216 -12.81 12.33 -18.98
CA ARG A 216 -12.15 11.89 -20.24
C ARG A 216 -10.68 11.58 -19.99
N MET A 217 -10.00 12.46 -19.26
CA MET A 217 -8.61 12.23 -18.83
C MET A 217 -8.44 10.90 -18.08
N TYR A 218 -9.32 10.59 -17.12
CA TYR A 218 -9.26 9.34 -16.36
C TYR A 218 -9.49 8.11 -17.24
N SER A 219 -10.43 8.18 -18.18
CA SER A 219 -10.67 7.09 -19.14
C SER A 219 -9.42 6.83 -19.99
N ASP A 220 -8.81 7.89 -20.52
CA ASP A 220 -7.63 7.77 -21.39
C ASP A 220 -6.39 7.35 -20.60
N ALA A 221 -6.18 7.90 -19.40
CA ALA A 221 -5.16 7.44 -18.46
C ALA A 221 -5.32 5.94 -18.19
N LYS A 222 -6.54 5.48 -17.88
CA LYS A 222 -6.82 4.07 -17.62
C LYS A 222 -6.50 3.18 -18.82
N HIS A 223 -6.66 3.67 -20.04
CA HIS A 223 -6.29 2.94 -21.25
C HIS A 223 -4.78 2.89 -21.47
N LEU A 224 -4.05 3.95 -21.11
CA LEU A 224 -2.59 4.03 -21.23
C LEU A 224 -1.87 3.21 -20.13
N PHE A 225 -2.39 3.25 -18.91
CA PHE A 225 -1.84 2.55 -17.74
C PHE A 225 -2.30 1.10 -17.60
N ASP A 226 -2.87 0.50 -18.65
CA ASP A 226 -3.24 -0.91 -18.66
C ASP A 226 -1.98 -1.80 -18.70
N LEU A 227 -1.34 -1.96 -17.54
CA LEU A 227 -0.14 -2.79 -17.30
C LEU A 227 -0.33 -4.25 -17.74
N SER A 228 -1.57 -4.72 -17.87
CA SER A 228 -1.90 -6.05 -18.38
C SER A 228 -1.78 -6.16 -19.90
N GLY A 229 -1.76 -5.03 -20.63
CA GLY A 229 -1.78 -4.98 -22.09
C GLY A 229 -3.09 -5.47 -22.73
N GLU A 230 -4.08 -5.90 -21.95
CA GLU A 230 -5.32 -6.48 -22.47
C GLU A 230 -6.12 -5.47 -23.30
N GLY A 231 -6.27 -4.23 -22.81
CA GLY A 231 -7.02 -3.20 -23.50
C GLY A 231 -6.44 -2.83 -24.86
N ASN A 232 -5.10 -2.84 -24.99
CA ASN A 232 -4.43 -2.62 -26.26
C ASN A 232 -4.55 -3.85 -27.17
N ALA A 233 -4.45 -5.06 -26.62
CA ALA A 233 -4.59 -6.30 -27.36
C ALA A 233 -5.98 -6.48 -28.00
N TYR A 234 -7.06 -6.15 -27.27
CA TYR A 234 -8.41 -6.16 -27.84
C TYR A 234 -8.59 -5.15 -28.97
N ARG A 235 -8.00 -3.95 -28.85
CA ARG A 235 -8.03 -2.93 -29.91
C ARG A 235 -7.24 -3.36 -31.15
N LEU A 236 -6.05 -3.93 -30.96
CA LEU A 236 -5.20 -4.41 -32.06
C LEU A 236 -5.87 -5.55 -32.85
N LEU A 237 -6.62 -6.41 -32.16
CA LEU A 237 -7.41 -7.49 -32.78
C LEU A 237 -8.80 -7.03 -33.27
N GLU A 238 -9.13 -5.75 -33.12
CA GLU A 238 -10.44 -5.15 -33.47
C GLU A 238 -11.63 -5.86 -32.80
N LEU A 239 -11.44 -6.33 -31.57
CA LEU A 239 -12.45 -7.04 -30.79
C LEU A 239 -12.95 -6.20 -29.62
N SER A 240 -14.23 -6.39 -29.28
CA SER A 240 -14.78 -5.86 -28.03
C SER A 240 -14.21 -6.61 -26.82
N LYS A 241 -14.10 -5.92 -25.66
CA LYS A 241 -13.70 -6.54 -24.39
C LYS A 241 -14.64 -7.67 -23.94
N SER A 242 -15.85 -7.74 -24.51
CA SER A 242 -16.84 -8.80 -24.26
C SER A 242 -16.68 -10.02 -25.18
N ALA A 243 -15.69 -10.03 -26.09
CA ALA A 243 -15.53 -11.07 -27.09
C ALA A 243 -15.25 -12.46 -26.46
N SER A 244 -15.83 -13.49 -27.08
CA SER A 244 -15.67 -14.88 -26.64
C SER A 244 -14.27 -15.42 -26.99
N GLN A 245 -13.78 -16.43 -26.26
CA GLN A 245 -12.45 -17.02 -26.53
C GLN A 245 -12.38 -17.57 -27.96
N LYS A 246 -13.50 -18.08 -28.47
CA LYS A 246 -13.63 -18.57 -29.85
C LYS A 246 -13.43 -17.44 -30.87
N GLU A 247 -13.92 -16.25 -30.58
CA GLU A 247 -13.77 -15.05 -31.44
C GLU A 247 -12.35 -14.52 -31.43
N ILE A 248 -11.71 -14.48 -30.26
CA ILE A 248 -10.29 -14.10 -30.10
C ILE A 248 -9.41 -15.05 -30.92
N ASN A 249 -9.57 -16.36 -30.74
CA ASN A 249 -8.79 -17.35 -31.47
C ASN A 249 -9.04 -17.29 -32.99
N LYS A 250 -10.27 -17.00 -33.41
CA LYS A 250 -10.63 -16.84 -34.82
C LYS A 250 -9.93 -15.61 -35.42
N GLN A 251 -9.99 -14.46 -34.75
CA GLN A 251 -9.35 -13.26 -35.27
C GLN A 251 -7.83 -13.33 -35.26
N CYS A 252 -7.23 -13.90 -34.22
CA CYS A 252 -5.80 -14.17 -34.20
C CYS A 252 -5.34 -14.97 -35.43
N ARG A 253 -6.11 -15.98 -35.86
CA ARG A 253 -5.80 -16.78 -37.06
C ARG A 253 -5.96 -15.99 -38.36
N ILE A 254 -6.99 -15.13 -38.45
CA ILE A 254 -7.24 -14.30 -39.63
C ILE A 254 -6.12 -13.27 -39.80
N LEU A 255 -5.84 -12.51 -38.74
CA LEU A 255 -4.81 -11.46 -38.76
C LEU A 255 -3.41 -12.02 -38.94
N SER A 256 -3.08 -13.18 -38.33
CA SER A 256 -1.80 -13.85 -38.54
C SER A 256 -1.61 -14.29 -40.00
N ARG A 257 -2.67 -14.74 -40.67
CA ARG A 257 -2.60 -15.10 -42.09
C ARG A 257 -2.51 -13.89 -43.00
N GLN A 258 -3.07 -12.75 -42.60
CA GLN A 258 -3.06 -11.52 -43.39
C GLN A 258 -1.69 -10.84 -43.34
N TYR A 259 -1.07 -10.79 -42.16
CA TYR A 259 0.22 -10.12 -41.94
C TYR A 259 1.42 -11.07 -41.98
N HIS A 260 1.28 -12.26 -42.55
CA HIS A 260 2.41 -13.20 -42.67
C HIS A 260 3.49 -12.65 -43.63
N PRO A 261 4.78 -12.65 -43.26
CA PRO A 261 5.84 -12.06 -44.07
C PRO A 261 5.96 -12.72 -45.46
N ASP A 262 5.74 -14.04 -45.55
CA ASP A 262 5.78 -14.78 -46.82
C ASP A 262 4.69 -14.38 -47.84
N ARG A 263 3.66 -13.65 -47.41
CA ARG A 263 2.57 -13.22 -48.30
C ARG A 263 2.80 -11.84 -48.91
N GLN A 264 3.78 -11.09 -48.41
CA GLN A 264 4.11 -9.77 -48.92
C GLN A 264 5.18 -9.88 -50.00
N LYS A 265 4.98 -9.18 -51.12
CA LYS A 265 5.89 -9.24 -52.28
C LYS A 265 7.04 -8.24 -52.14
N ASP A 266 6.73 -7.04 -51.64
CA ASP A 266 7.69 -5.94 -51.52
C ASP A 266 8.47 -5.98 -50.21
N GLN A 267 9.74 -5.58 -50.27
CA GLN A 267 10.66 -5.65 -49.14
C GLN A 267 10.27 -4.71 -47.99
N GLU A 268 9.73 -3.52 -48.30
CA GLU A 268 9.24 -2.57 -47.29
C GLU A 268 7.95 -3.05 -46.61
N GLU A 269 7.06 -3.70 -47.37
CA GLU A 269 5.83 -4.28 -46.83
C GLU A 269 6.11 -5.51 -45.97
N LYS A 270 7.14 -6.29 -46.29
CA LYS A 270 7.60 -7.40 -45.45
C LYS A 270 8.04 -6.92 -44.07
N VAL A 271 8.80 -5.84 -43.98
CA VAL A 271 9.24 -5.28 -42.68
C VAL A 271 8.03 -4.80 -41.87
N LYS A 272 7.13 -4.04 -42.49
CA LYS A 272 5.90 -3.55 -41.82
C LYS A 272 4.96 -4.69 -41.42
N ALA A 273 4.83 -5.73 -42.25
CA ALA A 273 4.01 -6.89 -41.95
C ALA A 273 4.64 -7.73 -40.83
N GLN A 274 5.97 -7.86 -40.80
CA GLN A 274 6.69 -8.55 -39.74
C GLN A 274 6.53 -7.85 -38.38
N GLU A 275 6.66 -6.53 -38.34
CA GLU A 275 6.40 -5.74 -37.12
C GLU A 275 4.96 -5.94 -36.62
N LYS A 276 3.96 -5.79 -37.51
CA LYS A 276 2.54 -6.02 -37.16
C LYS A 276 2.27 -7.47 -36.74
N PHE A 277 2.92 -8.45 -37.38
CA PHE A 277 2.77 -9.86 -37.04
C PHE A 277 3.27 -10.15 -35.62
N ILE A 278 4.41 -9.59 -35.23
CA ILE A 278 4.96 -9.71 -33.88
C ILE A 278 4.02 -9.08 -32.85
N GLU A 279 3.47 -7.89 -33.14
CA GLU A 279 2.49 -7.23 -32.27
C GLU A 279 1.20 -8.05 -32.10
N ILE A 280 0.67 -8.62 -33.20
CA ILE A 280 -0.53 -9.47 -33.19
C ILE A 280 -0.29 -10.73 -32.36
N GLN A 281 0.87 -11.38 -32.53
CA GLN A 281 1.25 -12.56 -31.74
C GLN A 281 1.34 -12.22 -30.24
N LYS A 282 1.97 -11.10 -29.91
CA LYS A 282 2.06 -10.62 -28.52
C LYS A 282 0.68 -10.36 -27.93
N ALA A 283 -0.21 -9.68 -28.65
CA ALA A 283 -1.58 -9.41 -28.22
C ALA A 283 -2.38 -10.71 -27.99
N CYS A 284 -2.32 -11.66 -28.91
CA CYS A 284 -2.99 -12.97 -28.79
C CYS A 284 -2.48 -13.75 -27.57
N ASN A 285 -1.17 -13.75 -27.33
CA ASN A 285 -0.56 -14.41 -26.18
C ASN A 285 -1.00 -13.77 -24.86
N THR A 286 -1.00 -12.44 -24.76
CA THR A 286 -1.47 -11.72 -23.58
C THR A 286 -2.93 -12.05 -23.25
N LEU A 287 -3.83 -11.98 -24.24
CA LEU A 287 -5.25 -12.28 -24.02
C LEU A 287 -5.48 -13.74 -23.63
N SER A 288 -4.74 -14.68 -24.22
CA SER A 288 -4.84 -16.11 -23.87
C SER A 288 -4.37 -16.40 -22.44
N THR A 289 -3.28 -15.75 -22.01
CA THR A 289 -2.68 -15.93 -20.68
C THR A 289 -3.58 -15.38 -19.60
N GLU A 290 -4.11 -14.17 -19.79
CA GLU A 290 -5.02 -13.53 -18.82
C GLU A 290 -6.35 -14.29 -18.70
N ARG A 291 -6.89 -14.81 -19.80
CA ARG A 291 -8.11 -15.62 -19.77
C ARG A 291 -7.89 -16.94 -19.03
N SER A 292 -6.75 -17.60 -19.24
CA SER A 292 -6.34 -18.81 -18.51
C SER A 292 -6.21 -18.52 -17.00
N ARG A 293 -5.60 -17.39 -16.64
CA ARG A 293 -5.47 -16.92 -15.25
C ARG A 293 -6.84 -16.69 -14.60
N ARG A 294 -7.77 -16.06 -15.31
CA ARG A 294 -9.15 -15.84 -14.85
C ARG A 294 -9.91 -17.15 -14.66
N ALA A 295 -9.82 -18.08 -15.61
CA ALA A 295 -10.47 -19.39 -15.50
C ALA A 295 -9.94 -20.23 -14.31
N LYS A 296 -8.64 -20.16 -14.03
CA LYS A 296 -8.05 -20.77 -12.82
C LYS A 296 -8.52 -20.10 -11.54
N SER A 297 -8.73 -18.78 -11.55
CA SER A 297 -9.24 -18.06 -10.38
C SER A 297 -10.72 -18.36 -10.09
N SER A 298 -11.56 -18.50 -11.13
CA SER A 298 -12.98 -18.80 -10.96
C SER A 298 -13.18 -20.22 -10.43
N SER A 299 -12.52 -21.21 -11.03
CA SER A 299 -12.58 -22.61 -10.56
C SER A 299 -12.11 -22.76 -9.11
N ARG A 300 -11.06 -22.03 -8.70
CA ARG A 300 -10.57 -22.03 -7.31
C ARG A 300 -11.52 -21.36 -6.33
N SER A 301 -12.31 -20.39 -6.79
CA SER A 301 -13.34 -19.71 -5.99
C SER A 301 -14.58 -20.59 -5.83
N GLU A 302 -14.94 -21.29 -6.89
CA GLU A 302 -16.06 -22.23 -6.95
C GLU A 302 -15.78 -23.44 -6.06
N ASP A 303 -14.58 -24.05 -6.14
CA ASP A 303 -14.15 -25.15 -5.27
C ASP A 303 -14.17 -24.75 -3.80
N LYS A 304 -13.70 -23.53 -3.46
CA LYS A 304 -13.82 -22.98 -2.09
C LYS A 304 -15.27 -22.83 -1.65
N ASN A 305 -16.15 -22.35 -2.51
CA ASN A 305 -17.57 -22.15 -2.17
C ASN A 305 -18.31 -23.49 -1.99
N THR A 306 -18.00 -24.50 -2.82
CA THR A 306 -18.51 -25.86 -2.63
C THR A 306 -17.98 -26.50 -1.35
N ARG A 307 -16.68 -26.35 -1.04
CA ARG A 307 -16.11 -26.85 0.22
C ARG A 307 -16.73 -26.17 1.44
N MET A 308 -17.00 -24.88 1.36
CA MET A 308 -17.63 -24.09 2.42
C MET A 308 -19.12 -24.40 2.61
N LYS A 309 -19.81 -24.89 1.56
CA LYS A 309 -21.19 -25.40 1.64
C LYS A 309 -21.27 -26.87 2.09
N SER A 310 -20.24 -27.67 1.83
CA SER A 310 -20.16 -29.06 2.27
C SER A 310 -19.65 -29.22 3.70
N ASP A 311 -19.23 -28.13 4.36
CA ASP A 311 -18.67 -28.16 5.71
C ASP A 311 -19.74 -28.54 6.76
N PRO A 312 -19.64 -29.72 7.42
CA PRO A 312 -20.68 -30.23 8.31
C PRO A 312 -20.89 -29.37 9.56
N PHE A 313 -19.93 -28.51 9.92
CA PHE A 313 -20.05 -27.61 11.07
C PHE A 313 -20.95 -26.39 10.81
N ARG A 314 -21.17 -25.99 9.55
CA ARG A 314 -21.99 -24.80 9.23
C ARG A 314 -23.49 -25.08 9.17
N LYS A 315 -23.92 -26.32 8.91
CA LYS A 315 -25.35 -26.69 8.94
C LYS A 315 -25.97 -26.67 10.34
N ARG A 316 -25.18 -26.50 11.40
CA ARG A 316 -25.63 -26.57 12.79
C ARG A 316 -25.97 -25.19 13.39
N THR A 317 -25.77 -24.09 12.66
CA THR A 317 -26.02 -22.72 13.16
C THR A 317 -27.32 -22.08 12.71
N ASP A 318 -28.12 -22.78 11.90
CA ASP A 318 -29.35 -22.25 11.29
C ASP A 318 -30.64 -22.91 11.87
N LEU A 319 -30.57 -23.45 13.08
CA LEU A 319 -31.72 -24.01 13.83
C LEU A 319 -32.00 -23.19 15.10
#